data_AF-A0A560HTR4-F1
#
_entry.id   AF-A0A560HTR4-F1
#
_cell.length_a   1.000
_cell.length_b   1.000
_cell.length_c   1.000
_cell.angle_alpha   90.00
_cell.angle_beta   90.00
_cell.angle_gamma   90.00
#
_symmetry.space_group_name_H-M   'P 1'
#
loop_
_entity.id
_entity.type
_entity.pdbx_description
1 polymer ?
#
loop_
_entity_poly.entity_id
_entity_poly.type
_entity_poly.pdbx_seq_one_letter_code
_entity_poly.pdbx_strand_id
1 'polypeptide(L)'
;MALIKCGECGRDVSDKAAACPGCGAPIAALAAAADTPIKVSLEGDQFIATRALLSKLAVKAVQSLNYKVDAVDDAAGFVSFTTGVTWGSWSGVSGSIYFEEVAPFKFHLSGNAKQNIKGGQLFAVDIGGEAKKKVAKVIEEMRQLARK
;
A
#
# COMPACT_ATOMS: atom_id res chain seq x y z
N MET A 1 18.06 -26.81 18.42
CA MET A 1 19.09 -26.65 17.37
C MET A 1 18.56 -27.40 16.17
N ALA A 2 18.14 -26.67 15.15
CA ALA A 2 17.55 -27.25 13.96
C ALA A 2 18.58 -27.20 12.82
N LEU A 3 18.67 -28.29 12.06
CA LEU A 3 19.42 -28.28 10.81
C LEU A 3 18.49 -27.73 9.72
N ILE A 4 18.91 -26.66 9.05
CA ILE A 4 18.24 -26.06 7.90
C ILE A 4 19.06 -26.34 6.64
N LYS A 5 18.40 -26.33 5.48
CA LYS A 5 19.09 -26.46 4.19
C LYS A 5 19.67 -25.10 3.80
N CYS A 6 20.95 -25.08 3.40
CA CYS A 6 21.56 -23.92 2.78
C CYS A 6 20.89 -23.64 1.43
N GLY A 7 20.41 -22.42 1.22
CA GLY A 7 19.73 -22.03 -0.03
C GLY A 7 20.62 -21.98 -1.26
N GLU A 8 21.94 -22.00 -1.10
CA GLU A 8 22.88 -21.96 -2.23
C GLU A 8 23.41 -23.35 -2.58
N CYS A 9 23.93 -24.09 -1.59
CA CYS A 9 24.58 -25.37 -1.85
C CYS A 9 23.78 -26.60 -1.39
N GLY A 10 22.60 -26.42 -0.80
CA GLY A 10 21.70 -27.51 -0.39
C GLY A 10 22.17 -28.38 0.78
N ARG A 11 23.28 -28.02 1.46
CA ARG A 11 23.79 -28.77 2.63
C ARG A 11 22.99 -28.46 3.89
N ASP A 12 22.98 -29.40 4.82
CA ASP A 12 22.42 -29.19 6.16
C ASP A 12 23.36 -28.32 7.00
N VAL A 13 22.84 -27.23 7.54
CA VAL A 13 23.57 -26.22 8.33
C VAL A 13 22.76 -25.86 9.56
N SER A 14 23.41 -25.51 10.67
CA SER A 14 22.69 -25.05 11.86
C SER A 14 21.94 -23.73 11.59
N ASP A 15 20.72 -23.63 12.12
CA ASP A 15 19.91 -22.40 12.17
C ASP A 15 20.61 -21.21 12.84
N LYS A 16 21.68 -21.45 13.61
CA LYS A 16 22.46 -20.42 14.32
C LYS A 16 23.81 -20.11 13.68
N ALA A 17 24.18 -20.77 12.58
CA ALA A 17 25.46 -20.49 11.92
C ALA A 17 25.43 -19.08 11.30
N ALA A 18 26.54 -18.35 11.36
CA ALA A 18 26.65 -17.06 10.67
C ALA A 18 26.71 -17.26 9.13
N ALA A 19 27.41 -18.32 8.70
CA ALA A 19 27.59 -18.69 7.30
C ALA A 19 27.64 -20.21 7.12
N CYS A 20 27.34 -20.68 5.90
CA CYS A 20 27.40 -22.08 5.53
C CYS A 20 28.86 -22.55 5.55
N PRO A 21 29.22 -23.59 6.32
CA PRO A 21 30.58 -24.13 6.30
C PRO A 21 30.93 -24.80 4.96
N GLY A 22 29.95 -25.03 4.09
CA GLY A 22 30.15 -25.68 2.80
C GLY A 22 30.48 -24.75 1.64
N CYS A 23 29.82 -23.59 1.57
CA CYS A 23 30.00 -22.63 0.46
C CYS A 23 30.31 -21.20 0.93
N GLY A 24 30.24 -20.90 2.22
CA GLY A 24 30.45 -19.56 2.77
C GLY A 24 29.23 -18.63 2.71
N ALA A 25 28.09 -19.07 2.14
CA ALA A 25 26.88 -18.24 2.05
C ALA A 25 26.33 -17.85 3.43
N PRO A 26 25.90 -16.59 3.65
CA PRO A 26 25.39 -16.13 4.94
C PRO A 26 24.05 -16.81 5.26
N ILE A 27 23.96 -17.47 6.42
CA ILE A 27 22.77 -18.23 6.84
C ILE A 27 21.74 -17.31 7.50
N ALA A 28 22.18 -16.25 8.18
CA ALA A 28 21.30 -15.24 8.77
C ALA A 28 20.41 -14.53 7.74
N ALA A 29 20.83 -14.49 6.47
CA ALA A 29 20.06 -13.88 5.39
C ALA A 29 18.87 -14.74 4.90
N LEU A 30 18.91 -16.06 5.12
CA LEU A 30 17.88 -16.99 4.62
C LEU A 30 16.59 -16.97 5.44
N ALA A 31 16.67 -16.66 6.74
CA ALA A 31 15.49 -16.63 7.61
C ALA A 31 14.59 -15.40 7.39
N ALA A 32 15.13 -14.30 6.87
CA ALA A 32 14.37 -13.06 6.68
C ALA A 32 13.49 -13.05 5.41
N ALA A 33 13.78 -13.91 4.42
CA ALA A 33 13.07 -13.89 3.14
C ALA A 33 11.78 -14.73 3.11
N ALA A 34 11.60 -15.67 4.06
CA ALA A 34 10.53 -16.67 4.01
C ALA A 34 9.13 -16.12 4.33
N ASP A 35 9.01 -14.96 4.96
CA ASP A 35 7.74 -14.36 5.39
C ASP A 35 7.31 -13.14 4.55
N THR A 36 7.98 -12.88 3.42
CA THR A 36 7.59 -11.75 2.57
C THR A 36 6.25 -12.04 1.88
N PRO A 37 5.20 -11.24 2.09
CA PRO A 37 3.91 -11.51 1.48
C PRO A 37 3.97 -11.29 -0.04
N ILE A 38 3.62 -12.33 -0.79
CA ILE A 38 3.59 -12.33 -2.26
C ILE A 38 2.23 -11.82 -2.78
N LYS A 39 1.20 -11.86 -1.94
CA LYS A 39 -0.16 -11.38 -2.23
C LYS A 39 -0.62 -10.42 -1.14
N VAL A 40 -1.54 -9.53 -1.49
CA VAL A 40 -2.23 -8.70 -0.49
C VAL A 40 -3.22 -9.58 0.27
N SER A 41 -3.27 -9.44 1.59
CA SER A 41 -4.28 -10.07 2.44
C SER A 41 -4.80 -9.06 3.46
N LEU A 42 -5.99 -9.28 4.00
CA LEU A 42 -6.61 -8.41 4.99
C LEU A 42 -6.70 -9.12 6.33
N GLU A 43 -6.28 -8.44 7.40
CA GLU A 43 -6.46 -8.87 8.78
C GLU A 43 -7.19 -7.76 9.53
N GLY A 44 -8.52 -7.90 9.65
CA GLY A 44 -9.37 -6.83 10.17
C GLY A 44 -9.32 -5.59 9.26
N ASP A 45 -8.76 -4.50 9.79
CA ASP A 45 -8.59 -3.22 9.08
C ASP A 45 -7.16 -3.02 8.50
N GLN A 46 -6.28 -4.00 8.70
CA GLN A 46 -4.89 -3.91 8.27
C GLN A 46 -4.67 -4.71 6.99
N PHE A 47 -3.79 -4.18 6.13
CA PHE A 47 -3.34 -4.83 4.92
C PHE A 47 -2.00 -5.51 5.18
N ILE A 48 -1.93 -6.81 4.89
CA ILE A 48 -0.69 -7.58 4.90
C ILE A 48 -0.15 -7.64 3.48
N ALA A 49 0.92 -6.91 3.21
CA ALA A 49 1.50 -6.78 1.87
C ALA A 49 2.88 -6.11 1.93
N THR A 50 3.63 -6.12 0.83
CA THR A 50 4.78 -5.22 0.66
C THR A 50 4.30 -3.85 0.16
N ARG A 51 5.11 -2.80 0.35
CA ARG A 51 4.79 -1.45 -0.18
C ARG A 51 4.54 -1.44 -1.68
N ALA A 52 5.36 -2.18 -2.43
CA ALA A 52 5.21 -2.32 -3.88
C ALA A 52 3.90 -3.04 -4.28
N LEU A 53 3.37 -3.94 -3.44
CA LEU A 53 2.06 -4.54 -3.67
C LEU A 53 0.93 -3.57 -3.32
N LEU A 54 1.08 -2.78 -2.25
CA LEU A 54 0.11 -1.75 -1.87
C LEU A 54 0.02 -0.61 -2.88
N SER A 55 1.14 -0.14 -3.41
CA SER A 55 1.15 0.90 -4.45
C SER A 55 0.44 0.42 -5.71
N LYS A 56 0.74 -0.80 -6.18
CA LYS A 56 0.02 -1.43 -7.30
C LYS A 56 -1.48 -1.57 -7.03
N LEU A 57 -1.85 -1.99 -5.83
CA LEU A 57 -3.25 -2.11 -5.41
C LEU A 57 -3.95 -0.75 -5.41
N ALA A 58 -3.31 0.28 -4.86
CA ALA A 58 -3.83 1.65 -4.81
C ALA A 58 -4.00 2.23 -6.20
N VAL A 59 -3.00 2.08 -7.09
CA VAL A 59 -3.10 2.49 -8.50
C VAL A 59 -4.28 1.81 -9.17
N LYS A 60 -4.44 0.49 -8.98
CA LYS A 60 -5.57 -0.27 -9.54
C LYS A 60 -6.91 0.23 -9.01
N ALA A 61 -7.02 0.51 -7.72
CA ALA A 61 -8.24 1.05 -7.09
C ALA A 61 -8.59 2.45 -7.59
N VAL A 62 -7.60 3.34 -7.72
CA VAL A 62 -7.81 4.69 -8.28
C VAL A 62 -8.28 4.60 -9.73
N GLN A 63 -7.66 3.75 -10.53
CA GLN A 63 -8.03 3.56 -11.95
C GLN A 63 -9.40 2.89 -12.11
N SER A 64 -9.78 1.92 -11.26
CA SER A 64 -11.10 1.28 -11.31
C SER A 64 -12.24 2.25 -10.97
N LEU A 65 -11.94 3.28 -10.20
CA LEU A 65 -12.85 4.40 -9.93
C LEU A 65 -12.87 5.47 -11.03
N ASN A 66 -12.11 5.26 -12.11
CA ASN A 66 -11.95 6.21 -13.21
C ASN A 66 -11.36 7.56 -12.74
N TYR A 67 -10.50 7.52 -11.73
CA TYR A 67 -9.71 8.67 -11.25
C TYR A 67 -8.33 8.65 -11.88
N LYS A 68 -7.70 9.83 -11.92
CA LYS A 68 -6.34 9.98 -12.42
C LYS A 68 -5.35 9.75 -11.28
N VAL A 69 -4.35 8.90 -11.49
CA VAL A 69 -3.18 8.81 -10.59
C VAL A 69 -2.22 9.96 -10.92
N ASP A 70 -1.83 10.75 -9.93
CA ASP A 70 -0.94 11.89 -10.12
C ASP A 70 0.51 11.56 -9.72
N ALA A 71 0.71 10.85 -8.61
CA ALA A 71 2.03 10.41 -8.18
C ALA A 71 1.94 9.13 -7.34
N VAL A 72 2.98 8.30 -7.44
CA VAL A 72 3.19 7.08 -6.67
C VAL A 72 4.60 7.15 -6.10
N ASP A 73 4.74 7.01 -4.79
CA ASP A 73 6.04 6.95 -4.12
C ASP A 73 6.07 5.72 -3.20
N ASP A 74 6.76 4.67 -3.64
CA ASP A 74 6.92 3.43 -2.88
C ASP A 74 7.79 3.62 -1.63
N ALA A 75 8.74 4.56 -1.67
CA ALA A 75 9.67 4.80 -0.57
C ALA A 75 8.99 5.61 0.54
N ALA A 76 8.29 6.69 0.18
CA ALA A 76 7.50 7.50 1.10
C ALA A 76 6.17 6.86 1.49
N GLY A 77 5.71 5.85 0.74
CA GLY A 77 4.50 5.09 1.06
C GLY A 77 3.22 5.88 0.79
N PHE A 78 3.11 6.55 -0.35
CA PHE A 78 1.87 7.25 -0.70
C PHE A 78 1.51 7.15 -2.18
N VAL A 79 0.20 7.29 -2.45
CA VAL A 79 -0.35 7.44 -3.79
C VAL A 79 -1.30 8.62 -3.82
N SER A 80 -1.09 9.54 -4.75
CA SER A 80 -1.96 10.71 -4.96
C SER A 80 -2.80 10.57 -6.22
N PHE A 81 -4.00 11.14 -6.18
CA PHE A 81 -4.96 11.06 -7.26
C PHE A 81 -5.80 12.32 -7.37
N THR A 82 -6.36 12.54 -8.55
CA THR A 82 -7.32 13.59 -8.83
C THR A 82 -8.57 13.00 -9.47
N THR A 83 -9.73 13.37 -8.94
CA THR A 83 -11.02 12.99 -9.50
C THR A 83 -11.43 13.96 -10.60
N GLY A 84 -12.26 13.49 -11.53
CA GLY A 84 -13.01 14.37 -12.41
C GLY A 84 -13.97 15.30 -11.64
N VAL A 85 -14.59 16.20 -12.38
CA VAL A 85 -15.59 17.14 -11.85
C VAL A 85 -16.79 16.37 -11.30
N THR A 86 -17.23 16.72 -10.10
CA THR A 86 -18.42 16.15 -9.47
C THR A 86 -19.65 17.02 -9.70
N TRP A 87 -20.81 16.36 -9.87
CA TRP A 87 -22.08 16.99 -10.26
C TRP A 87 -22.59 18.05 -9.27
N GLY A 88 -22.20 17.99 -8.00
CA GLY A 88 -22.61 18.97 -6.98
C GLY A 88 -21.65 20.15 -6.82
N SER A 89 -20.36 19.95 -7.11
CA SER A 89 -19.31 20.92 -6.77
C SER A 89 -18.67 21.62 -7.97
N TRP A 90 -18.87 21.08 -9.18
CA TRP A 90 -18.20 21.54 -10.40
C TRP A 90 -16.67 21.62 -10.31
N SER A 91 -16.08 20.98 -9.31
CA SER A 91 -14.65 20.92 -9.04
C SER A 91 -14.22 19.48 -8.83
N GLY A 92 -13.02 19.13 -9.30
CA GLY A 92 -12.39 17.86 -8.93
C GLY A 92 -11.90 17.86 -7.49
N VAL A 93 -11.58 16.67 -6.97
CA VAL A 93 -10.95 16.47 -5.67
C VAL A 93 -9.55 15.93 -5.90
N SER A 94 -8.56 16.48 -5.22
CA SER A 94 -7.21 15.92 -5.17
C SER A 94 -6.98 15.30 -3.79
N GLY A 95 -6.59 14.03 -3.77
CA GLY A 95 -6.38 13.25 -2.55
C GLY A 95 -5.09 12.45 -2.57
N SER A 96 -4.67 12.04 -1.38
CA SER A 96 -3.50 11.20 -1.15
C SER A 96 -3.88 10.09 -0.18
N ILE A 97 -3.45 8.87 -0.50
CA ILE A 97 -3.50 7.69 0.37
C ILE A 97 -2.10 7.47 0.91
N TYR A 98 -1.98 7.29 2.22
CA TYR A 98 -0.73 7.03 2.93
C TYR A 98 -0.73 5.61 3.48
N PHE A 99 0.43 4.97 3.46
CA PHE A 99 0.66 3.61 3.92
C PHE A 99 1.45 3.67 5.22
N GLU A 100 0.76 3.49 6.34
CA GLU A 100 1.36 3.53 7.67
C GLU A 100 1.70 2.12 8.13
N GLU A 101 2.99 1.79 8.21
CA GLU A 101 3.45 0.47 8.64
C GLU A 101 3.34 0.35 10.17
N VAL A 102 2.46 -0.55 10.63
CA VAL A 102 2.19 -0.78 12.06
C VAL A 102 2.98 -1.97 12.61
N ALA A 103 3.31 -2.93 11.77
CA ALA A 103 4.17 -4.07 12.07
C ALA A 103 4.80 -4.55 10.75
N PRO A 104 5.81 -5.44 10.77
CA PRO A 104 6.43 -5.93 9.54
C PRO A 104 5.39 -6.45 8.54
N PHE A 105 5.35 -5.80 7.38
CA PHE A 105 4.39 -6.08 6.30
C PHE A 105 2.92 -5.82 6.62
N LYS A 106 2.58 -5.26 7.78
CA LYS A 106 1.21 -4.87 8.15
C LYS A 106 1.06 -3.36 8.05
N PHE A 107 0.10 -2.93 7.25
CA PHE A 107 -0.12 -1.52 6.95
C PHE A 107 -1.54 -1.10 7.31
N HIS A 108 -1.65 0.05 7.97
CA HIS A 108 -2.87 0.81 8.05
C HIS A 108 -2.89 1.83 6.91
N LEU A 109 -4.02 1.96 6.21
CA LEU A 109 -4.16 2.92 5.12
C LEU A 109 -4.96 4.11 5.61
N SER A 110 -4.37 5.29 5.51
CA SER A 110 -5.03 6.55 5.82
C SER A 110 -5.03 7.44 4.57
N GLY A 111 -5.75 8.55 4.60
CA GLY A 111 -5.70 9.47 3.47
C GLY A 111 -6.36 10.80 3.77
N ASN A 112 -6.03 11.77 2.94
CA ASN A 112 -6.59 13.11 3.04
C ASN A 112 -6.88 13.66 1.63
N ALA A 113 -7.80 14.59 1.54
CA ALA A 113 -8.16 15.19 0.26
C ALA A 113 -8.68 16.60 0.41
N LYS A 114 -8.47 17.39 -0.65
CA LYS A 114 -8.95 18.76 -0.79
C LYS A 114 -9.74 18.92 -2.08
N GLN A 115 -10.74 19.78 -2.04
CA GLN A 115 -11.52 20.16 -3.21
C GLN A 115 -10.79 21.24 -4.02
N ASN A 116 -10.78 21.13 -5.34
CA ASN A 116 -10.09 22.06 -6.24
C ASN A 116 -10.96 23.29 -6.54
N ILE A 117 -11.21 24.13 -5.53
CA ILE A 117 -11.98 25.38 -5.65
C ILE A 117 -11.17 26.49 -6.31
N LYS A 118 -11.79 27.29 -7.20
CA LYS A 118 -11.19 28.50 -7.79
C LYS A 118 -11.74 29.76 -7.10
N GLY A 119 -10.94 30.82 -7.03
CA GLY A 119 -11.14 32.04 -6.22
C GLY A 119 -12.42 32.88 -6.43
N GLY A 120 -13.39 32.42 -7.24
CA GLY A 120 -14.73 33.01 -7.34
C GLY A 120 -15.85 32.14 -6.74
N GLN A 121 -15.55 30.91 -6.30
CA GLN A 121 -16.53 29.99 -5.68
C GLN A 121 -16.65 30.26 -4.17
N LEU A 122 -17.24 31.39 -3.79
CA LEU A 122 -17.51 31.75 -2.38
C LEU A 122 -18.55 30.84 -1.69
N PHE A 123 -19.31 30.05 -2.47
CA PHE A 123 -20.39 29.19 -1.98
C PHE A 123 -20.12 27.69 -2.13
N ALA A 124 -18.92 27.28 -2.57
CA ALA A 124 -18.53 25.88 -2.53
C ALA A 124 -18.11 25.53 -1.09
N VAL A 125 -19.07 25.64 -0.18
CA VAL A 125 -19.01 25.01 1.14
C VAL A 125 -18.75 23.52 0.88
N ASP A 126 -17.99 22.88 1.73
CA ASP A 126 -17.71 21.44 1.73
C ASP A 126 -19.05 20.66 1.81
N ILE A 127 -19.81 20.57 0.72
CA ILE A 127 -21.17 20.01 0.69
C ILE A 127 -21.01 18.52 0.99
N GLY A 128 -21.14 18.18 2.28
CA GLY A 128 -21.21 16.82 2.78
C GLY A 128 -19.88 16.06 2.85
N GLY A 129 -18.73 16.73 3.00
CA GLY A 129 -17.43 16.06 3.19
C GLY A 129 -16.98 15.25 1.96
N GLU A 130 -17.25 15.79 0.77
CA GLU A 130 -17.06 15.09 -0.51
C GLU A 130 -15.61 14.62 -0.69
N ALA A 131 -14.63 15.47 -0.33
CA ALA A 131 -13.22 15.12 -0.43
C ALA A 131 -12.85 13.89 0.43
N LYS A 132 -13.30 13.87 1.69
CA LYS A 132 -13.11 12.73 2.60
C LYS A 132 -13.79 11.46 2.07
N LYS A 133 -14.98 11.58 1.48
CA LYS A 133 -15.69 10.44 0.86
C LYS A 133 -14.92 9.84 -0.31
N LYS A 134 -14.20 10.64 -1.12
CA LYS A 134 -13.38 10.11 -2.22
C LYS A 134 -12.22 9.25 -1.71
N VAL A 135 -11.54 9.71 -0.66
CA VAL A 135 -10.48 8.93 0.00
C VAL A 135 -11.04 7.62 0.55
N ALA A 136 -12.13 7.69 1.32
CA ALA A 136 -12.78 6.51 1.86
C ALA A 136 -13.18 5.51 0.76
N LYS A 137 -13.67 6.03 -0.38
CA LYS A 137 -14.03 5.21 -1.53
C LYS A 137 -12.82 4.48 -2.13
N VAL A 138 -11.68 5.16 -2.27
CA VAL A 138 -10.44 4.52 -2.78
C VAL A 138 -9.98 3.42 -1.84
N ILE A 139 -9.95 3.67 -0.52
CA ILE A 139 -9.55 2.66 0.48
C ILE A 139 -10.50 1.46 0.46
N GLU A 140 -11.81 1.70 0.36
CA GLU A 140 -12.79 0.63 0.26
C GLU A 140 -12.61 -0.20 -1.03
N GLU A 141 -12.36 0.43 -2.18
CA GLU A 141 -12.02 -0.30 -3.41
C GLU A 141 -10.72 -1.10 -3.27
N MET A 142 -9.70 -0.59 -2.58
CA MET A 142 -8.50 -1.38 -2.27
C MET A 142 -8.85 -2.63 -1.46
N ARG A 143 -9.75 -2.53 -0.46
CA ARG A 143 -10.22 -3.69 0.30
C ARG A 143 -10.99 -4.68 -0.59
N GLN A 144 -11.87 -4.20 -1.47
CA GLN A 144 -12.61 -5.06 -2.40
C GLN A 144 -11.69 -5.79 -3.37
N LEU A 145 -10.67 -5.10 -3.90
CA LEU A 145 -9.68 -5.68 -4.80
C LEU A 145 -8.73 -6.65 -4.09
N ALA A 146 -8.44 -6.45 -2.80
CA ALA A 146 -7.64 -7.38 -2.00
C ALA A 146 -8.37 -8.69 -1.65
N ARG A 147 -9.71 -8.70 -1.72
CA ARG A 147 -10.54 -9.90 -1.49
C ARG A 147 -10.77 -10.75 -2.74
N LYS A 148 -10.49 -10.20 -3.92
CA LYS A 148 -10.61 -10.88 -5.22
C LYS A 148 -9.34 -11.64 -5.55
#